data_AF-A0A9E2JB48-F1
#
_entry.id   AF-A0A9E2JB48-F1
#
_cell.length_a   1.000
_cell.length_b   1.000
_cell.length_c   1.000
_cell.angle_alpha   90.00
_cell.angle_beta   90.00
_cell.angle_gamma   90.00
#
_symmetry.space_group_name_H-M   'P 1'
#
loop_
_entity.id
_entity.type
_entity.pdbx_description
1 polymer ?
#
loop_
_entity_poly.entity_id
_entity_poly.type
_entity_poly.pdbx_seq_one_letter_code
_entity_poly.pdbx_strand_id
1 'polypeptide(L)'
;MPDISKAREITQVEIVSEFKHIQVRLTETVMVDGETYGARHERFVLSPDMADVAATVAAHYADPESDAAVAAGRQVAAIADAVWSDDVKAAWTAKQDAGAKPRGREAGHAGQDR
;
A
#
# COMPACT_ATOMS: atom_id res chain seq x y z
N MET A 1 22.12 28.19 14.22
CA MET A 1 21.34 26.95 14.39
C MET A 1 21.83 25.98 13.33
N PRO A 2 22.02 24.68 13.64
CA PRO A 2 22.35 23.70 12.61
C PRO A 2 21.22 23.63 11.58
N ASP A 3 21.56 23.42 10.33
CA ASP A 3 20.57 23.16 9.28
C ASP A 3 20.10 21.72 9.39
N ILE A 4 18.79 21.51 9.58
CA ILE A 4 18.21 20.19 9.77
C ILE A 4 17.15 19.97 8.70
N SER A 5 17.32 18.92 7.92
CA SER A 5 16.37 18.55 6.88
C SER A 5 16.07 17.06 6.89
N LYS A 6 14.98 16.69 6.21
CA LYS A 6 14.54 15.31 6.04
C LYS A 6 14.28 15.03 4.57
N ALA A 7 14.71 13.85 4.12
CA ALA A 7 14.41 13.35 2.78
C ALA A 7 13.81 11.95 2.88
N ARG A 8 12.86 11.64 1.99
CA ARG A 8 12.28 10.29 1.87
C ARG A 8 12.50 9.74 0.47
N GLU A 9 12.81 8.45 0.38
CA GLU A 9 12.99 7.76 -0.90
C GLU A 9 12.51 6.29 -0.83
N ILE A 10 12.03 5.78 -1.96
CA ILE A 10 11.79 4.35 -2.12
C ILE A 10 13.14 3.66 -2.27
N THR A 11 13.46 2.78 -1.33
CA THR A 11 14.71 1.99 -1.38
C THR A 11 14.49 0.56 -1.82
N GLN A 12 13.24 0.08 -1.83
CA GLN A 12 12.92 -1.27 -2.25
C GLN A 12 11.44 -1.38 -2.63
N VAL A 13 11.12 -2.12 -3.69
CA VAL A 13 9.76 -2.62 -3.93
C VAL A 13 9.82 -4.11 -4.29
N GLU A 14 8.93 -4.88 -3.67
CA GLU A 14 8.88 -6.34 -3.78
C GLU A 14 7.45 -6.77 -4.12
N ILE A 15 7.30 -7.66 -5.09
CA ILE A 15 6.02 -8.35 -5.34
C ILE A 15 5.95 -9.56 -4.43
N VAL A 16 4.97 -9.58 -3.53
CA VAL A 16 4.81 -10.60 -2.51
C VAL A 16 3.46 -11.31 -2.66
N SER A 17 3.38 -12.53 -2.15
CA SER A 17 2.20 -13.42 -2.21
C SER A 17 1.76 -13.85 -3.62
N GLU A 18 0.83 -14.81 -3.67
CA GLU A 18 0.18 -15.24 -4.92
C GLU A 18 -0.69 -14.14 -5.56
N PHE A 19 -1.27 -13.25 -4.74
CA PHE A 19 -2.11 -12.13 -5.19
C PHE A 19 -1.31 -10.89 -5.59
N LYS A 20 0.01 -11.00 -5.72
CA LYS A 20 0.88 -9.91 -6.20
C LYS A 20 0.78 -8.61 -5.39
N HIS A 21 0.56 -8.71 -4.07
CA HIS A 21 0.70 -7.54 -3.19
C HIS A 21 2.05 -6.87 -3.41
N ILE A 22 2.07 -5.54 -3.36
CA ILE A 22 3.30 -4.77 -3.57
C ILE A 22 3.75 -4.25 -2.22
N GLN A 23 4.87 -4.77 -1.72
CA GLN A 23 5.52 -4.26 -0.53
C GLN A 23 6.52 -3.17 -0.94
N VAL A 24 6.33 -1.95 -0.42
CA VAL A 24 7.21 -0.80 -0.68
C VAL A 24 7.97 -0.48 0.61
N ARG A 25 9.27 -0.24 0.51
CA ARG A 25 10.12 0.24 1.61
C ARG A 25 10.55 1.68 1.36
N LEU A 26 10.23 2.56 2.30
CA LEU A 26 10.72 3.93 2.33
C LEU A 26 11.84 4.08 3.35
N THR A 27 12.80 4.92 3.02
CA THR A 27 13.83 5.39 3.95
C THR A 27 13.64 6.88 4.16
N GLU A 28 13.46 7.31 5.41
CA GLU A 28 13.59 8.71 5.82
C GLU A 28 15.01 8.95 6.33
N THR A 29 15.75 9.82 5.67
CA THR A 29 17.09 10.25 6.08
C THR A 29 16.98 11.61 6.77
N VAL A 30 17.58 11.73 7.95
CA VAL A 30 17.76 13.00 8.67
C VAL A 30 19.15 13.51 8.38
N MET A 31 19.23 14.75 7.89
CA MET A 31 20.49 15.42 7.60
C MET A 31 20.71 16.57 8.58
N VAL A 32 21.95 16.72 9.04
CA VAL A 32 22.41 17.84 9.88
C VAL A 32 23.62 18.45 9.20
N ASP A 33 23.53 19.73 8.85
CA ASP A 33 24.59 20.48 8.15
C ASP A 33 25.08 19.78 6.86
N GLY A 34 24.16 19.14 6.14
CA GLY A 34 24.42 18.42 4.89
C GLY A 34 24.96 16.99 5.05
N GLU A 35 25.23 16.55 6.27
CA GLU A 35 25.67 15.17 6.54
C GLU A 35 24.52 14.29 7.04
N THR A 36 24.56 13.00 6.68
CA THR A 36 23.57 12.04 7.20
C THR A 36 23.79 11.80 8.68
N TYR A 37 22.81 12.18 9.49
CA TYR A 37 22.81 11.94 10.92
C TYR A 37 22.18 10.58 11.27
N GLY A 38 21.15 10.19 10.54
CA GLY A 38 20.48 8.92 10.75
C GLY A 38 19.42 8.62 9.70
N ALA A 39 18.96 7.38 9.69
CA ALA A 39 17.91 6.92 8.79
C ALA A 39 16.87 6.08 9.54
N ARG A 40 15.61 6.20 9.12
CA ARG A 40 14.50 5.35 9.56
C ARG A 40 13.91 4.66 8.35
N HIS A 41 13.58 3.38 8.49
CA HIS A 41 12.94 2.61 7.43
C HIS A 41 11.49 2.28 7.82
N GLU A 42 10.57 2.42 6.87
CA GLU A 42 9.20 1.95 7.00
C GLU A 42 8.80 1.11 5.79
N ARG A 43 7.80 0.24 5.99
CA ARG A 43 7.23 -0.59 4.94
C ARG A 43 5.72 -0.49 4.97
N PHE A 44 5.11 -0.52 3.81
CA PHE A 44 3.68 -0.67 3.63
C PHE A 44 3.40 -1.61 2.47
N VAL A 45 2.18 -2.15 2.44
CA VAL A 45 1.75 -3.12 1.44
C VAL A 45 0.54 -2.58 0.72
N LEU A 46 0.58 -2.66 -0.60
CA LEU A 46 -0.52 -2.31 -1.49
C LEU A 46 -1.16 -3.60 -2.01
N SER A 47 -2.48 -3.58 -2.14
CA SER A 47 -3.29 -4.75 -2.50
C SER A 47 -3.97 -4.53 -3.86
N PRO A 48 -4.32 -5.61 -4.60
CA PRO A 48 -4.89 -5.50 -5.95
C PRO A 48 -6.22 -4.74 -6.07
N ASP A 49 -6.93 -4.55 -4.97
CA ASP A 49 -8.18 -3.78 -4.86
C ASP A 49 -7.95 -2.26 -4.66
N MET A 50 -6.70 -1.81 -4.58
CA MET A 50 -6.40 -0.39 -4.39
C MET A 50 -6.67 0.43 -5.66
N ALA A 51 -7.52 1.46 -5.52
CA ALA A 51 -7.97 2.28 -6.64
C ALA A 51 -6.95 3.35 -7.08
N ASP A 52 -6.20 3.94 -6.15
CA ASP A 52 -5.22 5.00 -6.45
C ASP A 52 -3.87 4.71 -5.77
N VAL A 53 -3.06 3.90 -6.46
CA VAL A 53 -1.72 3.52 -5.99
C VAL A 53 -0.79 4.72 -5.91
N ALA A 54 -0.86 5.61 -6.92
CA ALA A 54 0.05 6.75 -7.01
C ALA A 54 -0.16 7.71 -5.84
N ALA A 55 -1.42 8.09 -5.56
CA ALA A 55 -1.74 8.96 -4.43
C ALA A 55 -1.44 8.28 -3.09
N THR A 56 -1.69 6.97 -2.97
CA THR A 56 -1.38 6.22 -1.72
C THR A 56 0.11 6.25 -1.42
N VAL A 57 0.97 6.01 -2.41
CA VAL A 57 2.43 6.06 -2.23
C VAL A 57 2.90 7.47 -1.94
N ALA A 58 2.38 8.48 -2.66
CA ALA A 58 2.71 9.88 -2.45
C ALA A 58 2.36 10.35 -1.03
N ALA A 59 1.25 9.85 -0.45
CA ALA A 59 0.83 10.18 0.92
C ALA A 59 1.82 9.72 2.01
N HIS A 60 2.78 8.84 1.69
CA HIS A 60 3.86 8.49 2.60
C HIS A 60 5.04 9.49 2.59
N TYR A 61 4.99 10.53 1.77
CA TYR A 61 5.96 11.63 1.77
C TYR A 61 5.45 12.79 2.65
N ALA A 62 6.38 13.61 3.15
CA ALA A 62 6.01 14.79 3.96
C ALA A 62 5.24 15.83 3.13
N ASP A 63 5.59 15.95 1.85
CA ASP A 63 4.85 16.70 0.84
C ASP A 63 4.45 15.73 -0.29
N PRO A 64 3.16 15.31 -0.35
CA PRO A 64 2.68 14.36 -1.34
C PRO A 64 2.65 14.94 -2.77
N GLU A 65 2.74 16.26 -2.93
CA GLU A 65 2.74 16.91 -4.25
C GLU A 65 4.16 17.19 -4.75
N SER A 66 5.18 16.99 -3.92
CA SER A 66 6.58 17.14 -4.33
C SER A 66 6.93 16.24 -5.51
N ASP A 67 7.85 16.69 -6.36
CA ASP A 67 8.30 15.94 -7.54
C ASP A 67 8.78 14.52 -7.19
N ALA A 68 9.45 14.37 -6.04
CA ALA A 68 9.91 13.07 -5.55
C ALA A 68 8.75 12.15 -5.18
N ALA A 69 7.71 12.66 -4.51
CA ALA A 69 6.52 11.89 -4.15
C ALA A 69 5.71 11.48 -5.39
N VAL A 70 5.53 12.40 -6.34
CA VAL A 70 4.81 12.15 -7.59
C VAL A 70 5.57 11.13 -8.46
N ALA A 71 6.89 11.24 -8.56
CA ALA A 71 7.71 10.29 -9.30
C ALA A 71 7.65 8.88 -8.68
N ALA A 72 7.78 8.80 -7.35
CA ALA A 72 7.66 7.55 -6.60
C ALA A 72 6.28 6.89 -6.79
N GLY A 73 5.20 7.68 -6.68
CA GLY A 73 3.83 7.20 -6.90
C GLY A 73 3.62 6.64 -8.31
N ARG A 74 4.08 7.36 -9.35
CA ARG A 74 3.99 6.90 -10.74
C ARG A 74 4.79 5.62 -10.99
N GLN A 75 5.97 5.49 -10.40
CA GLN A 75 6.79 4.28 -10.52
C GLN A 75 6.07 3.07 -9.95
N VAL A 76 5.51 3.17 -8.74
CA VAL A 76 4.81 2.05 -8.11
C VAL A 76 3.48 1.76 -8.78
N ALA A 77 2.76 2.77 -9.26
CA ALA A 77 1.54 2.59 -10.04
C ALA A 77 1.81 1.83 -11.35
N ALA A 78 2.88 2.15 -12.07
CA ALA A 78 3.27 1.41 -13.28
C ALA A 78 3.59 -0.07 -12.98
N ILE A 79 4.20 -0.36 -11.82
CA ILE A 79 4.41 -1.74 -11.37
C ILE A 79 3.06 -2.42 -11.09
N ALA A 80 2.15 -1.74 -10.39
CA ALA A 80 0.82 -2.24 -10.10
C ALA A 80 0.02 -2.57 -11.36
N ASP A 81 0.01 -1.68 -12.34
CA ASP A 81 -0.64 -1.90 -13.64
C ASP A 81 -0.06 -3.11 -14.38
N ALA A 82 1.24 -3.36 -14.24
CA ALA A 82 1.90 -4.50 -14.87
C ALA A 82 1.60 -5.83 -14.17
N VAL A 83 1.40 -5.85 -12.84
CA VAL A 83 1.26 -7.10 -12.07
C VAL A 83 -0.17 -7.43 -11.65
N TRP A 84 -1.07 -6.45 -11.58
CA TRP A 84 -2.47 -6.62 -11.18
C TRP A 84 -3.37 -6.74 -12.40
N SER A 85 -3.26 -7.87 -13.09
CA SER A 85 -4.22 -8.25 -14.13
C SER A 85 -5.62 -8.44 -13.56
N ASP A 86 -6.63 -8.45 -14.45
CA ASP A 86 -8.02 -8.71 -14.06
C ASP A 86 -8.18 -10.04 -13.31
N ASP A 87 -7.44 -11.08 -13.70
CA ASP A 87 -7.44 -12.38 -13.03
C ASP A 87 -6.90 -12.28 -11.59
N VAL A 88 -5.83 -11.49 -11.36
CA VAL A 88 -5.26 -11.27 -10.02
C VAL A 88 -6.26 -10.52 -9.14
N LYS A 89 -6.89 -9.48 -9.69
CA LYS A 89 -7.93 -8.70 -9.00
C LYS A 89 -9.14 -9.58 -8.65
N ALA A 90 -9.62 -10.38 -9.60
CA ALA A 90 -10.73 -11.31 -9.38
C ALA A 90 -10.40 -12.37 -8.31
N ALA A 91 -9.21 -12.96 -8.35
CA ALA A 91 -8.76 -13.94 -7.36
C ALA A 91 -8.64 -13.34 -5.96
N TRP A 92 -8.14 -12.10 -5.84
CA TRP A 92 -8.07 -11.39 -4.56
C TRP A 92 -9.45 -11.13 -3.97
N THR A 93 -10.40 -10.62 -4.78
CA THR A 93 -11.79 -10.41 -4.36
C THR A 93 -12.44 -11.70 -3.88
N ALA A 94 -12.30 -12.80 -4.62
CA ALA A 94 -12.84 -14.10 -4.22
C ALA A 94 -12.27 -14.59 -2.88
N LYS A 95 -10.97 -14.35 -2.64
CA LYS A 95 -10.32 -14.67 -1.36
C LYS A 95 -10.85 -13.80 -0.22
N GLN A 96 -11.12 -12.51 -0.45
CA GLN A 96 -11.71 -11.64 0.57
C GLN A 96 -13.13 -12.08 0.94
N ASP A 97 -13.94 -12.43 -0.05
CA ASP A 97 -15.31 -12.93 0.16
C ASP A 97 -15.32 -14.26 0.91
N ALA A 98 -14.42 -15.19 0.58
CA ALA A 98 -14.28 -16.45 1.31
C ALA A 98 -13.81 -16.26 2.77
N GLY A 99 -13.02 -15.21 3.02
CA GLY A 99 -12.55 -14.83 4.36
C GLY A 99 -13.61 -14.06 5.17
N ALA A 100 -14.64 -13.52 4.53
CA ALA A 100 -15.75 -12.88 5.22
C ALA A 100 -16.58 -13.96 5.94
N LYS A 101 -16.51 -13.99 7.27
CA LYS A 101 -17.40 -14.83 8.08
C LYS A 101 -18.84 -14.56 7.64
N PRO A 102 -19.70 -15.60 7.45
CA PRO A 102 -21.10 -15.36 7.14
C PRO A 102 -21.70 -14.49 8.25
N ARG A 103 -22.09 -13.26 7.89
CA ARG A 103 -22.93 -12.43 8.75
C ARG A 103 -24.20 -13.24 9.01
N GLY A 104 -24.47 -13.48 10.29
CA GLY A 104 -25.36 -14.53 10.77
C GLY A 104 -26.63 -14.69 9.93
N ARG A 105 -26.88 -15.94 9.55
CA ARG A 105 -28.19 -16.45 9.10
C ARG A 105 -29.26 -15.87 10.03
N GLU A 106 -30.16 -15.03 9.50
CA GLU A 106 -31.44 -14.79 10.15
C GLU A 106 -32.07 -16.17 10.37
N ALA A 107 -32.19 -16.56 11.64
CA ALA A 107 -33.01 -17.66 12.04
C ALA A 107 -34.46 -17.24 11.74
N GLY A 108 -34.93 -17.54 10.53
CA GLY A 108 -36.35 -17.63 10.25
C GLY A 108 -36.93 -18.65 11.24
N HIS A 109 -37.56 -18.14 12.28
CA HIS A 109 -38.34 -18.93 13.22
C HIS A 109 -39.52 -19.48 12.42
N ALA A 110 -39.33 -20.69 11.87
CA ALA A 110 -40.42 -21.50 11.36
C ALA A 110 -41.37 -21.72 12.54
N GLY A 111 -42.43 -20.92 12.60
CA GLY A 111 -43.59 -21.20 13.42
C GLY A 111 -44.09 -22.58 13.01
N GLN A 112 -43.91 -23.54 13.90
CA GLN A 112 -44.54 -24.85 13.78
C GLN A 112 -46.03 -24.66 14.02
N ASP A 113 -46.81 -25.17 13.07
CA ASP A 113 -48.23 -25.47 13.27
C ASP A 113 -48.46 -26.23 14.58
N ARG A 114 -49.36 -25.70 15.41
CA ARG A 114 -50.54 -26.39 15.93
C ARG A 114 -51.48 -25.43 16.66
#